data_AF-A0AAV9RF54-F1
#
_entry.id   AF-A0AAV9RF54-F1
#
_cell.length_a   1.000
_cell.length_b   1.000
_cell.length_c   1.000
_cell.angle_alpha   90.00
_cell.angle_beta   90.00
_cell.angle_gamma   90.00
#
_symmetry.space_group_name_H-M   'P 1'
#
loop_
_entity.id
_entity.type
_entity.pdbx_description
1 polymer ?
#
loop_
_entity_poly.entity_id
_entity_poly.type
_entity_poly.pdbx_seq_one_letter_code
_entity_poly.pdbx_strand_id
1 'polypeptide(L)'
;MDFTSLCTVVAVVGILSNKSQFFLHDSATLSCVDNKNSSDWRIKRNTTNIKNNECSSTWGKRSGSNCLIDAVYLFDSGQYWCESGTGACSEVINVTVTDGPVILESPALPVAEGEAVILRCIHNKASSFNLTQFYKDGLLIGNSSAGTVTIRDVSRSDEGLYKCNITGAGESPESWLSVRGSKPDSFRFHPTNLFLPVVAICLLFASAMLLYHWRNLKAKVDDDVSYTDVTFPQKVLPKTNAEIPSEPTLYSTIKPGAC
;
A
#
# COMPACT_ATOMS: atom_id res chain seq x y z
N MET A 1 -21.41 24.25 -12.65
CA MET A 1 -20.28 25.00 -12.03
C MET A 1 -19.87 24.18 -10.84
N ASP A 2 -18.86 23.33 -11.06
CA ASP A 2 -18.38 22.35 -10.10
C ASP A 2 -17.62 23.05 -8.97
N PHE A 3 -18.10 22.89 -7.74
CA PHE A 3 -17.38 23.33 -6.55
C PHE A 3 -16.58 22.15 -5.99
N THR A 4 -15.50 21.78 -6.69
CA THR A 4 -14.37 21.13 -6.03
C THR A 4 -13.63 22.18 -5.23
N SER A 5 -14.18 22.53 -4.06
CA SER A 5 -13.42 23.24 -3.02
C SER A 5 -12.19 22.41 -2.72
N LEU A 6 -11.00 23.00 -2.92
CA LEU A 6 -9.71 22.38 -2.64
C LEU A 6 -9.64 21.98 -1.17
N CYS A 7 -10.01 20.74 -0.85
CA CYS A 7 -9.51 20.09 0.35
C CYS A 7 -8.29 19.28 -0.08
N THR A 8 -7.10 19.73 0.32
CA THR A 8 -5.88 18.95 0.14
C THR A 8 -5.97 17.75 1.07
N VAL A 9 -6.22 16.58 0.49
CA VAL A 9 -6.29 15.31 1.22
C VAL A 9 -4.89 14.94 1.72
N VAL A 10 -4.49 15.49 2.88
CA VAL A 10 -3.17 15.24 3.51
C VAL A 10 -3.29 14.59 4.89
N ALA A 11 -4.50 14.33 5.40
CA ALA A 11 -4.67 13.61 6.65
C ALA A 11 -5.92 12.72 6.62
N VAL A 12 -5.73 11.41 6.79
CA VAL A 12 -6.82 10.45 6.99
C VAL A 12 -7.25 10.54 8.44
N VAL A 13 -8.23 11.39 8.71
CA VAL A 13 -8.97 11.42 9.98
C VAL A 13 -10.37 10.91 9.69
N GLY A 14 -10.90 10.03 10.55
CA GLY A 14 -12.18 9.34 10.33
C GLY A 14 -13.27 9.83 11.27
N ILE A 15 -14.52 9.78 10.80
CA ILE A 15 -15.68 9.97 11.67
C ILE A 15 -16.13 8.61 12.21
N LEU A 16 -16.01 8.39 13.52
CA LEU A 16 -16.55 7.17 14.13
C LEU A 16 -18.04 7.38 14.42
N SER A 17 -18.89 7.21 13.39
CA SER A 17 -20.30 6.90 13.63
C SER A 17 -20.49 5.39 13.53
N ASN A 18 -21.11 4.79 14.54
CA ASN A 18 -21.45 3.37 14.53
C ASN A 18 -22.62 3.05 13.58
N LYS A 19 -23.37 4.08 13.11
CA LYS A 19 -24.51 3.95 12.18
C LYS A 19 -24.60 5.18 11.26
N SER A 20 -25.13 5.02 10.05
CA SER A 20 -25.42 6.10 9.11
C SER A 20 -26.90 6.51 9.08
N GLN A 21 -27.79 5.67 9.60
CA GLN A 21 -29.22 5.92 9.63
C GLN A 21 -29.74 6.09 11.06
N PHE A 22 -30.69 7.02 11.23
CA PHE A 22 -31.29 7.35 12.51
C PHE A 22 -32.81 7.50 12.36
N PHE A 23 -33.55 7.14 13.40
CA PHE A 23 -34.95 7.52 13.50
C PHE A 23 -35.07 9.00 13.85
N LEU A 24 -36.20 9.59 13.47
CA LEU A 24 -36.59 10.92 13.93
C LEU A 24 -36.56 10.98 15.46
N HIS A 25 -35.92 12.02 16.01
CA HIS A 25 -35.69 12.24 17.44
C HIS A 25 -34.64 11.33 18.11
N ASP A 26 -33.91 10.50 17.37
CA ASP A 26 -32.74 9.83 17.94
C ASP A 26 -31.67 10.85 18.35
N SER A 27 -30.91 10.52 19.39
CA SER A 27 -29.67 11.23 19.71
C SER A 27 -28.53 10.67 18.86
N ALA A 28 -27.65 11.55 18.37
CA ALA A 28 -26.47 11.16 17.62
C ALA A 28 -25.20 11.76 18.22
N THR A 29 -24.09 11.03 18.12
CA THR A 29 -22.76 11.54 18.47
C THR A 29 -21.84 11.33 17.30
N LEU A 30 -21.34 12.42 16.74
CA LEU A 30 -20.32 12.42 15.70
C LEU A 30 -18.97 12.72 16.34
N SER A 31 -17.91 12.03 15.92
CA SER A 31 -16.58 12.15 16.52
C SER A 31 -15.50 12.17 15.45
N CYS A 32 -14.55 13.10 15.54
CA CYS A 32 -13.32 13.07 14.73
C CYS A 32 -12.23 12.29 15.48
N VAL A 33 -11.71 11.23 14.86
CA VAL A 33 -10.61 10.44 15.43
C VAL A 33 -9.29 10.83 14.78
N ASP A 34 -8.39 11.43 15.55
CA ASP A 34 -7.02 11.69 15.14
C ASP A 34 -6.00 10.94 16.03
N ASN A 35 -4.84 10.60 15.46
CA ASN A 35 -3.76 9.95 16.20
C ASN A 35 -3.01 10.91 17.14
N LYS A 36 -3.38 12.21 17.16
CA LYS A 36 -2.65 13.28 17.86
C LYS A 36 -3.50 14.06 18.87
N ASN A 37 -4.74 13.63 19.12
CA ASN A 37 -5.67 14.18 20.11
C ASN A 37 -5.85 15.70 19.99
N SER A 38 -5.95 16.21 18.76
CA SER A 38 -6.10 17.65 18.50
C SER A 38 -7.53 18.12 18.72
N SER A 39 -7.70 19.15 19.56
CA SER A 39 -8.96 19.88 19.74
C SER A 39 -9.35 20.74 18.53
N ASP A 40 -8.49 20.84 17.52
CA ASP A 40 -8.67 21.76 16.39
C ASP A 40 -9.62 21.20 15.31
N TRP A 41 -10.01 19.93 15.42
CA TRP A 41 -10.98 19.33 14.52
C TRP A 41 -12.39 19.87 14.77
N ARG A 42 -13.03 20.25 13.67
CA ARG A 42 -14.38 20.80 13.62
C ARG A 42 -15.24 19.90 12.76
N ILE A 43 -16.37 19.45 13.30
CA ILE A 43 -17.35 18.69 12.54
C ILE A 43 -18.17 19.68 11.72
N LYS A 44 -18.27 19.42 10.43
CA LYS A 44 -19.02 20.20 9.45
C LYS A 44 -20.07 19.35 8.76
N ARG A 45 -21.12 20.00 8.28
CA ARG A 45 -22.20 19.35 7.55
C ARG A 45 -22.71 20.15 6.35
N ASN A 46 -23.22 19.40 5.39
CA ASN A 46 -24.04 19.87 4.29
C ASN A 46 -25.39 19.17 4.37
N THR A 47 -26.44 19.90 4.74
CA THR A 47 -27.82 19.43 4.66
C THR A 47 -28.49 19.99 3.40
N THR A 48 -29.77 19.71 3.21
CA THR A 48 -30.56 20.25 2.09
C THR A 48 -30.55 21.78 2.05
N ASN A 49 -30.71 22.42 3.21
CA ASN A 49 -30.92 23.87 3.31
C ASN A 49 -29.65 24.65 3.67
N ILE A 50 -28.66 24.00 4.28
CA ILE A 50 -27.48 24.67 4.81
C ILE A 50 -26.23 23.93 4.36
N LYS A 51 -25.25 24.67 3.83
CA LYS A 51 -23.95 24.14 3.42
C LYS A 51 -22.85 24.65 4.35
N ASN A 52 -21.81 23.83 4.52
CA ASN A 52 -20.60 24.13 5.27
C ASN A 52 -20.89 24.62 6.70
N ASN A 53 -21.87 24.01 7.36
CA ASN A 53 -22.28 24.39 8.71
C ASN A 53 -21.45 23.64 9.75
N GLU A 54 -20.77 24.38 10.62
CA GLU A 54 -19.98 23.82 11.71
C GLU A 54 -20.83 23.48 12.93
N CYS A 55 -20.48 22.39 13.62
CA CYS A 55 -21.13 21.98 14.86
C CYS A 55 -21.03 23.08 15.91
N SER A 56 -22.18 23.65 16.21
CA SER A 56 -22.38 24.74 17.16
C SER A 56 -23.77 24.59 17.77
N SER A 57 -24.04 25.36 18.82
CA SER A 57 -25.32 25.34 19.58
C SER A 57 -26.59 25.47 18.73
N THR A 58 -26.48 25.84 17.46
CA THR A 58 -27.60 25.90 16.52
C THR A 58 -28.15 24.54 16.10
N TRP A 59 -27.32 23.49 16.08
CA TRP A 59 -27.74 22.14 15.69
C TRP A 59 -27.02 21.00 16.41
N GLY A 60 -26.07 21.31 17.28
CA GLY A 60 -25.39 20.34 18.12
C GLY A 60 -24.62 21.00 19.25
N LYS A 61 -23.98 20.20 20.08
CA LYS A 61 -23.13 20.67 21.18
C LYS A 61 -21.74 20.10 20.99
N ARG A 62 -20.78 21.02 20.80
CA ARG A 62 -19.37 20.65 20.69
C ARG A 62 -18.84 20.17 22.04
N SER A 63 -18.17 19.03 22.04
CA SER A 63 -17.47 18.45 23.19
C SER A 63 -16.13 17.89 22.71
N GLY A 64 -15.08 18.71 22.74
CA GLY A 64 -13.79 18.36 22.15
C GLY A 64 -13.88 18.17 20.63
N SER A 65 -13.48 16.99 20.14
CA SER A 65 -13.61 16.55 18.75
C SER A 65 -14.97 15.90 18.44
N ASN A 66 -15.90 15.92 19.40
CA ASN A 66 -17.24 15.37 19.24
C ASN A 66 -18.29 16.47 19.02
N CYS A 67 -19.35 16.10 18.30
CA CYS A 67 -20.58 16.85 18.15
C CYS A 67 -21.75 16.00 18.67
N LEU A 68 -22.37 16.46 19.75
CA LEU A 68 -23.53 15.82 20.36
C LEU A 68 -24.80 16.43 19.79
N ILE A 69 -25.71 15.61 19.29
CA ILE A 69 -27.01 16.03 18.76
C ILE A 69 -28.07 15.36 19.63
N ASP A 70 -28.83 16.16 20.37
CA ASP A 70 -29.80 15.64 21.34
C ASP A 70 -31.00 14.98 20.65
N ALA A 71 -31.44 15.53 19.51
CA ALA A 71 -32.52 14.99 18.70
C ALA A 71 -32.30 15.34 17.22
N VAL A 72 -32.19 14.34 16.35
CA VAL A 72 -32.08 14.52 14.91
C VAL A 72 -33.46 14.70 14.25
N TYR A 73 -33.51 15.54 13.23
CA TYR A 73 -34.70 15.80 12.41
C TYR A 73 -34.48 15.41 10.94
N LEU A 74 -35.56 15.28 10.16
CA LEU A 74 -35.46 14.92 8.73
C LEU A 74 -34.51 15.82 7.94
N PHE A 75 -34.49 17.12 8.26
CA PHE A 75 -33.63 18.12 7.62
C PHE A 75 -32.16 18.06 8.05
N ASP A 76 -31.82 17.23 9.05
CA ASP A 76 -30.43 16.97 9.43
C ASP A 76 -29.80 15.89 8.54
N SER A 77 -30.56 15.23 7.66
CA SER A 77 -30.01 14.36 6.64
C SER A 77 -29.04 15.10 5.73
N GLY A 78 -27.91 14.48 5.41
CA GLY A 78 -26.88 15.10 4.59
C GLY A 78 -25.49 14.51 4.76
N GLN A 79 -24.51 15.27 4.30
CA GLN A 79 -23.09 14.90 4.33
C GLN A 79 -22.41 15.51 5.53
N TYR A 80 -21.56 14.73 6.20
CA TYR A 80 -20.83 15.13 7.39
C TYR A 80 -19.34 14.79 7.23
N TRP A 81 -18.47 15.71 7.65
CA TRP A 81 -17.01 15.53 7.62
C TRP A 81 -16.35 16.31 8.76
N CYS A 82 -15.11 15.97 9.06
CA CYS A 82 -14.24 16.71 9.96
C CYS A 82 -13.30 17.59 9.15
N GLU A 83 -13.06 18.81 9.63
CA GLU A 83 -12.07 19.72 9.08
C GLU A 83 -11.13 20.17 10.19
N SER A 84 -9.83 20.11 9.92
CA SER A 84 -8.79 20.59 10.84
C SER A 84 -8.51 22.08 10.66
N GLY A 85 -7.94 22.72 11.68
CA GLY A 85 -7.49 24.12 11.59
C GLY A 85 -6.48 24.40 10.47
N THR A 86 -5.79 23.38 9.95
CA THR A 86 -4.86 23.48 8.81
C THR A 86 -5.53 23.22 7.45
N GLY A 87 -6.85 22.98 7.42
CA GLY A 87 -7.61 22.76 6.18
C GLY A 87 -7.63 21.33 5.65
N ALA A 88 -7.13 20.34 6.40
CA ALA A 88 -7.28 18.92 6.04
C ALA A 88 -8.67 18.42 6.41
N CYS A 89 -9.27 17.56 5.56
CA CYS A 89 -10.60 16.99 5.74
C CYS A 89 -10.57 15.48 5.97
N SER A 90 -11.57 14.97 6.69
CA SER A 90 -11.89 13.53 6.73
C SER A 90 -12.58 13.05 5.45
N GLU A 91 -12.77 11.74 5.37
CA GLU A 91 -13.80 11.15 4.53
C GLU A 91 -15.19 11.73 4.87
N VAL A 92 -16.04 11.82 3.85
CA VAL A 92 -17.41 12.28 3.98
C VAL A 92 -18.31 11.08 4.27
N ILE A 93 -19.13 11.19 5.31
CA ILE A 93 -20.18 10.20 5.60
C ILE A 93 -21.55 10.77 5.23
N ASN A 94 -22.46 9.89 4.80
CA ASN A 94 -23.86 10.25 4.58
C ASN A 94 -24.68 9.83 5.80
N VAL A 95 -25.41 10.80 6.36
CA VAL A 95 -26.37 10.56 7.44
C VAL A 95 -27.78 10.69 6.89
N THR A 96 -28.63 9.73 7.21
CA THR A 96 -30.04 9.70 6.82
C THR A 96 -30.91 9.64 8.06
N VAL A 97 -31.84 10.57 8.18
CA VAL A 97 -32.86 10.58 9.23
C VAL A 97 -34.19 10.22 8.62
N THR A 98 -34.91 9.27 9.19
CA THR A 98 -36.21 8.81 8.70
C THR A 98 -37.28 8.84 9.79
N ASP A 99 -38.50 9.21 9.40
CA ASP A 99 -39.72 9.02 10.19
C ASP A 99 -40.35 7.63 9.95
N GLY A 100 -39.73 6.83 9.09
CA GLY A 100 -40.12 5.46 8.80
C GLY A 100 -39.91 4.51 9.98
N PRO A 101 -40.54 3.33 9.93
CA PRO A 101 -40.50 2.37 11.02
C PRO A 101 -39.22 1.56 11.08
N VAL A 102 -38.39 1.57 10.02
CA VAL A 102 -37.22 0.70 9.89
C VAL A 102 -35.98 1.48 9.46
N ILE A 103 -34.83 1.15 10.03
CA ILE A 103 -33.50 1.60 9.60
C ILE A 103 -32.56 0.42 9.39
N LEU A 104 -31.57 0.63 8.54
CA LEU A 104 -30.42 -0.26 8.38
C LEU A 104 -29.22 0.31 9.13
N GLU A 105 -28.77 -0.43 10.15
CA GLU A 105 -27.48 -0.21 10.75
C GLU A 105 -26.40 -0.86 9.87
N SER A 106 -25.64 0.02 9.21
CA SER A 106 -24.48 -0.31 8.39
C SER A 106 -23.31 0.59 8.79
N PRO A 107 -22.05 0.14 8.59
CA PRO A 107 -20.88 0.96 8.86
C PRO A 107 -20.94 2.28 8.10
N ALA A 108 -20.71 3.40 8.79
CA ALA A 108 -20.66 4.72 8.16
C ALA A 108 -19.30 5.00 7.47
N LEU A 109 -18.26 4.25 7.83
CA LEU A 109 -16.91 4.38 7.26
C LEU A 109 -16.61 3.25 6.26
N PRO A 110 -15.69 3.48 5.31
CA PRO A 110 -15.22 2.44 4.41
C PRO A 110 -14.60 1.26 5.16
N VAL A 111 -15.05 0.06 4.83
CA VAL A 111 -14.63 -1.21 5.44
C VAL A 111 -13.41 -1.75 4.71
N ALA A 112 -12.41 -2.27 5.42
CA ALA A 112 -11.24 -2.85 4.75
C ALA A 112 -11.55 -4.21 4.14
N GLU A 113 -10.92 -4.53 3.00
CA GLU A 113 -10.98 -5.88 2.44
C GLU A 113 -10.53 -6.95 3.44
N GLY A 114 -11.23 -8.08 3.47
CA GLY A 114 -11.00 -9.18 4.40
C GLY A 114 -11.64 -9.01 5.78
N GLU A 115 -12.17 -7.83 6.13
CA GLU A 115 -12.94 -7.65 7.37
C GLU A 115 -14.35 -8.24 7.25
N ALA A 116 -15.02 -8.41 8.39
CA ALA A 116 -16.42 -8.84 8.44
C ALA A 116 -17.32 -7.64 8.76
N VAL A 117 -18.48 -7.58 8.11
CA VAL A 117 -19.50 -6.56 8.33
C VAL A 117 -20.78 -7.23 8.78
N ILE A 118 -21.39 -6.68 9.83
CA ILE A 118 -22.71 -7.08 10.29
C ILE A 118 -23.68 -5.96 9.93
N LEU A 119 -24.65 -6.28 9.08
CA LEU A 119 -25.78 -5.42 8.77
C LEU A 119 -26.94 -5.81 9.68
N ARG A 120 -27.52 -4.83 10.37
CA ARG A 120 -28.63 -5.04 11.30
C ARG A 120 -29.83 -4.18 10.93
N CYS A 121 -30.97 -4.82 10.74
CA CYS A 121 -32.23 -4.15 10.52
C CYS A 121 -32.89 -3.84 11.86
N ILE A 122 -33.27 -2.59 12.10
CA ILE A 122 -33.87 -2.15 13.36
C ILE A 122 -35.25 -1.60 13.08
N HIS A 123 -36.22 -1.99 13.89
CA HIS A 123 -37.56 -1.40 13.91
C HIS A 123 -37.68 -0.39 15.06
N ASN A 124 -38.37 0.73 14.84
CA ASN A 124 -38.51 1.82 15.82
C ASN A 124 -39.33 1.46 17.07
N LYS A 125 -40.06 0.35 17.03
CA LYS A 125 -40.73 -0.26 18.20
C LYS A 125 -40.10 -1.61 18.47
N ALA A 126 -40.03 -2.01 19.74
CA ALA A 126 -39.65 -3.37 20.11
C ALA A 126 -40.59 -4.36 19.39
N SER A 127 -40.06 -5.08 18.40
CA SER A 127 -40.79 -6.05 17.61
C SER A 127 -40.17 -7.42 17.80
N SER A 128 -41.02 -8.44 17.96
CA SER A 128 -40.63 -9.84 17.78
C SER A 128 -40.31 -10.04 16.30
N PHE A 129 -39.03 -10.20 15.95
CA PHE A 129 -38.56 -10.19 14.57
C PHE A 129 -39.36 -11.15 13.66
N ASN A 130 -40.07 -10.58 12.70
CA ASN A 130 -40.58 -11.27 11.52
C ASN A 130 -39.42 -11.55 10.55
N LEU A 131 -39.68 -12.33 9.49
CA LEU A 131 -38.75 -12.52 8.40
C LEU A 131 -38.27 -11.16 7.85
N THR A 132 -36.98 -10.92 7.96
CA THR A 132 -36.30 -9.73 7.42
C THR A 132 -35.58 -10.11 6.13
N GLN A 133 -35.71 -9.29 5.10
CA GLN A 133 -35.05 -9.46 3.81
C GLN A 133 -33.99 -8.38 3.64
N PHE A 134 -32.81 -8.74 3.15
CA PHE A 134 -31.70 -7.82 2.88
C PHE A 134 -31.45 -7.72 1.39
N TYR A 135 -31.22 -6.49 0.93
CA TYR A 135 -31.00 -6.18 -0.47
C TYR A 135 -29.67 -5.46 -0.65
N LYS A 136 -28.99 -5.74 -1.76
CA LYS A 136 -27.85 -5.00 -2.29
C LYS A 136 -28.16 -4.59 -3.73
N ASP A 137 -28.07 -3.30 -4.03
CA ASP A 137 -28.31 -2.75 -5.37
C ASP A 137 -29.67 -3.21 -5.95
N GLY A 138 -30.69 -3.30 -5.08
CA GLY A 138 -32.03 -3.79 -5.40
C GLY A 138 -32.19 -5.32 -5.47
N LEU A 139 -31.11 -6.09 -5.39
CA LEU A 139 -31.14 -7.56 -5.44
C LEU A 139 -31.19 -8.17 -4.04
N LEU A 140 -32.04 -9.19 -3.84
CA LEU A 140 -32.13 -9.91 -2.57
C LEU A 140 -30.84 -10.71 -2.32
N ILE A 141 -30.15 -10.41 -1.23
CA ILE A 141 -28.90 -11.09 -0.83
C ILE A 141 -29.09 -12.09 0.31
N GLY A 142 -30.19 -12.01 1.05
CA GLY A 142 -30.46 -12.94 2.12
C GLY A 142 -31.71 -12.62 2.92
N ASN A 143 -32.15 -13.60 3.71
CA ASN A 143 -33.24 -13.45 4.66
C ASN A 143 -32.76 -13.83 6.06
N SER A 144 -33.32 -13.20 7.10
CA SER A 144 -32.94 -13.44 8.48
C SER A 144 -34.13 -13.25 9.41
N SER A 145 -34.41 -14.24 10.25
CA SER A 145 -35.34 -14.10 11.38
C SER A 145 -34.69 -13.37 12.57
N ALA A 146 -33.36 -13.28 12.61
CA ALA A 146 -32.64 -12.55 13.66
C ALA A 146 -32.52 -11.04 13.36
N GLY A 147 -32.95 -10.59 12.18
CA GLY A 147 -32.81 -9.19 11.75
C GLY A 147 -31.37 -8.79 11.42
N THR A 148 -30.46 -9.75 11.23
CA THR A 148 -29.04 -9.50 10.91
C THR A 148 -28.53 -10.38 9.79
N VAL A 149 -27.64 -9.84 8.94
CA VAL A 149 -26.84 -10.59 7.98
C VAL A 149 -25.37 -10.22 8.15
N THR A 150 -24.48 -11.19 7.95
CA THR A 150 -23.03 -10.99 8.05
C THR A 150 -22.39 -11.23 6.69
N ILE A 151 -21.69 -10.23 6.18
CA ILE A 151 -20.78 -10.35 5.04
C ILE A 151 -19.42 -10.69 5.62
N ARG A 152 -18.91 -11.87 5.28
CA ARG A 152 -17.57 -12.33 5.69
C ARG A 152 -16.59 -12.04 4.57
N ASP A 153 -15.34 -11.79 4.91
CA ASP A 153 -14.25 -11.58 3.96
C ASP A 153 -14.60 -10.52 2.89
N VAL A 154 -14.94 -9.31 3.35
CA VAL A 154 -15.39 -8.19 2.50
C VAL A 154 -14.42 -7.96 1.34
N SER A 155 -14.98 -7.72 0.16
CA SER A 155 -14.27 -7.51 -1.10
C SER A 155 -14.82 -6.29 -1.85
N ARG A 156 -14.12 -5.82 -2.88
CA ARG A 156 -14.64 -4.74 -3.75
C ARG A 156 -16.03 -4.99 -4.34
N SER A 157 -16.42 -6.24 -4.56
CA SER A 157 -17.76 -6.56 -5.05
C SER A 157 -18.88 -6.37 -4.02
N ASP A 158 -18.54 -6.23 -2.74
CA ASP A 158 -19.51 -5.98 -1.67
C ASP A 158 -19.85 -4.48 -1.54
N GLU A 159 -19.14 -3.59 -2.22
CA GLU A 159 -19.49 -2.17 -2.29
C GLU A 159 -20.84 -1.97 -3.02
N GLY A 160 -21.73 -1.13 -2.48
CA GLY A 160 -23.04 -0.84 -3.09
C GLY A 160 -24.08 -0.28 -2.12
N LEU A 161 -25.32 -0.16 -2.60
CA LEU A 161 -26.47 0.34 -1.85
C LEU A 161 -27.19 -0.80 -1.14
N TYR A 162 -27.24 -0.75 0.19
CA TYR A 162 -27.90 -1.75 1.02
C TYR A 162 -29.19 -1.21 1.64
N LYS A 163 -30.21 -2.07 1.72
CA LYS A 163 -31.43 -1.82 2.53
C LYS A 163 -31.96 -3.12 3.10
N CYS A 164 -32.86 -3.02 4.07
CA CYS A 164 -33.59 -4.15 4.61
C CYS A 164 -35.10 -3.91 4.59
N ASN A 165 -35.88 -4.99 4.52
CA ASN A 165 -37.33 -4.98 4.60
C ASN A 165 -37.78 -5.95 5.69
N ILE A 166 -38.54 -5.46 6.66
CA ILE A 166 -39.17 -6.29 7.69
C ILE A 166 -40.61 -6.55 7.27
N THR A 167 -40.95 -7.83 7.06
CA THR A 167 -42.30 -8.23 6.66
C THR A 167 -43.36 -7.67 7.62
N GLY A 168 -44.28 -6.88 7.08
CA GLY A 168 -45.37 -6.24 7.82
C GLY A 168 -45.02 -4.90 8.50
N ALA A 169 -43.76 -4.47 8.48
CA ALA A 169 -43.35 -3.17 9.03
C ALA A 169 -42.91 -2.19 7.93
N GLY A 170 -42.16 -2.65 6.92
CA GLY A 170 -41.71 -1.81 5.80
C GLY A 170 -40.19 -1.89 5.55
N GLU A 171 -39.71 -0.97 4.73
CA GLU A 171 -38.31 -0.92 4.27
C GLU A 171 -37.51 0.17 4.97
N SER A 172 -36.21 -0.07 5.16
CA SER A 172 -35.26 0.98 5.53
C SER A 172 -34.93 1.88 4.33
N PRO A 173 -34.47 3.12 4.58
CA PRO A 173 -33.69 3.86 3.59
C PRO A 173 -32.47 3.05 3.10
N GLU A 174 -31.92 3.42 1.95
CA GLU A 174 -30.69 2.83 1.44
C GLU A 174 -29.45 3.43 2.12
N SER A 175 -28.41 2.63 2.30
CA SER A 175 -27.11 3.05 2.82
C SER A 175 -25.99 2.55 1.92
N TRP A 176 -25.06 3.44 1.57
CA TRP A 176 -23.89 3.08 0.78
C TRP A 176 -22.83 2.42 1.67
N LEU A 177 -22.53 1.15 1.41
CA LEU A 177 -21.38 0.46 2.01
C LEU A 177 -20.18 0.66 1.10
N SER A 178 -19.17 1.43 1.54
CA SER A 178 -17.91 1.57 0.81
C SER A 178 -16.87 0.56 1.30
N VAL A 179 -16.05 0.07 0.38
CA VAL A 179 -14.92 -0.82 0.67
C VAL A 179 -13.63 -0.11 0.34
N ARG A 180 -12.66 -0.12 1.26
CA ARG A 180 -11.29 0.32 1.01
C ARG A 180 -10.43 -0.89 0.75
N GLY A 181 -9.60 -0.83 -0.29
CA GLY A 181 -8.64 -1.88 -0.59
C GLY A 181 -7.72 -2.13 0.60
N SER A 182 -7.20 -3.35 0.73
CA SER A 182 -6.14 -3.61 1.71
C SER A 182 -5.02 -2.58 1.52
N LYS A 183 -4.60 -1.89 2.58
CA LYS A 183 -3.35 -1.13 2.52
C LYS A 183 -2.30 -2.12 2.05
N PRO A 184 -1.58 -1.87 0.93
CA PRO A 184 -0.56 -2.82 0.51
C PRO A 184 0.34 -2.98 1.71
N ASP A 185 0.42 -4.21 2.22
CA ASP A 185 1.41 -4.59 3.20
C ASP A 185 2.70 -4.03 2.62
N SER A 186 3.29 -3.05 3.30
CA SER A 186 4.45 -2.35 2.76
C SER A 186 5.42 -3.45 2.41
N PHE A 187 5.60 -3.74 1.11
CA PHE A 187 6.56 -4.72 0.67
C PHE A 187 7.83 -4.28 1.36
N ARG A 188 8.27 -5.06 2.36
CA ARG A 188 9.55 -4.81 3.02
C ARG A 188 10.56 -5.14 1.93
N PHE A 189 10.84 -4.17 1.07
CA PHE A 189 12.06 -4.13 0.31
C PHE A 189 13.15 -4.02 1.37
N HIS A 190 13.60 -5.18 1.83
CA HIS A 190 14.79 -5.31 2.65
C HIS A 190 15.91 -4.70 1.79
N PRO A 191 16.51 -3.57 2.20
CA PRO A 191 17.50 -2.87 1.38
C PRO A 191 18.68 -3.78 0.99
N THR A 192 18.90 -4.84 1.76
CA THR A 192 19.94 -5.84 1.57
C THR A 192 19.92 -6.54 0.22
N ASN A 193 18.76 -6.69 -0.45
CA ASN A 193 18.68 -7.41 -1.73
C ASN A 193 18.98 -6.57 -2.98
N LEU A 194 19.13 -5.24 -2.84
CA LEU A 194 19.50 -4.36 -3.96
C LEU A 194 20.99 -3.98 -3.94
N PHE A 195 21.64 -3.98 -2.77
CA PHE A 195 23.08 -3.68 -2.67
C PHE A 195 23.97 -4.81 -3.19
N LEU A 196 23.55 -6.08 -3.07
CA LEU A 196 24.32 -7.21 -3.60
C LEU A 196 24.58 -7.13 -5.12
N PRO A 197 23.57 -6.91 -5.99
CA PRO A 197 23.81 -6.83 -7.42
C PRO A 197 24.64 -5.59 -7.79
N VAL A 198 24.44 -4.45 -7.10
CA VAL A 198 25.20 -3.21 -7.37
C VAL A 198 26.67 -3.37 -6.99
N VAL A 199 26.96 -3.94 -5.81
CA VAL A 199 28.34 -4.20 -5.36
C VAL A 199 29.03 -5.21 -6.28
N ALA A 200 28.32 -6.27 -6.71
CA ALA A 200 28.86 -7.24 -7.66
C ALA A 200 29.22 -6.59 -9.01
N ILE A 201 28.34 -5.73 -9.54
CA ILE A 201 28.59 -4.98 -10.78
C ILE A 201 29.80 -4.05 -10.62
N CYS A 202 29.91 -3.31 -9.51
CA CYS A 202 31.05 -2.43 -9.24
C CYS A 202 32.39 -3.21 -9.17
N LEU A 203 32.40 -4.39 -8.53
CA LEU A 203 33.58 -5.25 -8.45
C LEU A 203 34.00 -5.79 -9.82
N LEU A 204 33.03 -6.17 -10.66
CA LEU A 204 33.31 -6.59 -12.03
C LEU A 204 33.93 -5.47 -12.87
N PHE A 205 33.38 -4.25 -12.81
CA PHE A 205 33.94 -3.10 -13.51
C PHE A 205 35.35 -2.73 -13.01
N ALA A 206 35.59 -2.74 -11.70
CA ALA A 206 36.90 -2.49 -11.13
C ALA A 206 37.93 -3.54 -11.58
N SER A 207 37.54 -4.82 -11.61
CA SER A 207 38.41 -5.90 -12.09
C SER A 207 38.73 -5.77 -13.59
N ALA A 208 37.77 -5.37 -14.41
CA ALA A 208 37.96 -5.14 -15.84
C ALA A 208 38.90 -3.96 -16.11
N MET A 209 38.75 -2.86 -15.37
CA MET A 209 39.66 -1.71 -15.45
C MET A 209 41.08 -2.06 -15.02
N LEU A 210 41.23 -2.83 -13.93
CA LEU A 210 42.53 -3.34 -13.51
C LEU A 210 43.16 -4.24 -14.57
N LEU A 211 42.40 -5.16 -15.16
CA LEU A 211 42.88 -6.02 -16.25
C LEU A 211 43.23 -5.22 -17.51
N TYR A 212 42.49 -4.16 -17.82
CA TYR A 212 42.79 -3.26 -18.92
C TYR A 212 44.11 -2.51 -18.68
N HIS A 213 44.28 -1.95 -17.49
CA HIS A 213 45.54 -1.28 -17.11
C HIS A 213 46.71 -2.27 -17.06
N TRP A 214 46.52 -3.48 -16.57
CA TRP A 214 47.54 -4.53 -16.56
C TRP A 214 47.94 -4.95 -17.97
N ARG A 215 46.97 -5.08 -18.90
CA ARG A 215 47.23 -5.35 -20.32
C ARG A 215 47.99 -4.21 -20.98
N ASN A 216 47.62 -2.96 -20.68
CA ASN A 216 48.29 -1.79 -21.22
C ASN A 216 49.71 -1.63 -20.67
N LEU A 217 49.92 -1.96 -19.39
CA LEU A 217 51.24 -2.02 -18.76
C LEU A 217 52.08 -3.15 -19.33
N LYS A 218 51.51 -4.33 -19.56
CA LYS A 218 52.22 -5.46 -20.17
C LYS A 218 52.59 -5.18 -21.64
N ALA A 219 51.70 -4.54 -22.39
CA ALA A 219 52.00 -4.06 -23.75
C ALA A 219 53.15 -3.04 -23.74
N LYS A 220 53.24 -2.20 -22.71
CA LYS A 220 54.33 -1.23 -22.53
C LYS A 220 55.65 -1.85 -22.03
N VAL A 221 55.59 -3.03 -21.42
CA VAL A 221 56.77 -3.79 -20.93
C VAL A 221 57.36 -4.67 -22.03
N ASP A 222 56.57 -5.19 -22.96
CA ASP A 222 57.09 -5.97 -24.11
C ASP A 222 57.81 -5.09 -25.17
N ASP A 223 57.55 -3.79 -25.21
CA ASP A 223 58.23 -2.85 -26.13
C ASP A 223 59.67 -2.46 -25.70
N ASP A 224 60.14 -2.86 -24.51
CA ASP A 224 61.46 -2.47 -23.97
C ASP A 224 62.49 -3.62 -23.86
N VAL A 225 62.29 -4.74 -24.58
CA VAL A 225 63.34 -5.75 -24.73
C VAL A 225 64.21 -5.42 -25.94
N SER A 226 65.17 -4.54 -25.73
CA SER A 226 66.30 -4.31 -26.65
C SER A 226 67.31 -5.46 -26.54
N TYR A 227 67.44 -6.26 -27.61
CA TYR A 227 68.60 -7.14 -27.78
C TYR A 227 69.80 -6.24 -28.15
N THR A 228 70.65 -5.92 -27.18
CA THR A 228 71.96 -5.31 -27.45
C THR A 228 73.09 -6.30 -27.17
N ASP A 229 74.13 -6.13 -27.97
CA ASP A 229 75.21 -7.05 -28.31
C ASP A 229 75.89 -7.79 -27.15
N VAL A 230 76.03 -9.10 -27.33
CA VAL A 230 77.01 -9.90 -26.58
C VAL A 230 78.40 -9.60 -27.11
N THR A 231 79.10 -8.67 -26.46
CA THR A 231 80.53 -8.42 -26.72
C THR A 231 81.36 -9.37 -25.86
N PHE A 232 81.98 -10.37 -26.49
CA PHE A 232 82.94 -11.27 -25.85
C PHE A 232 84.31 -10.58 -25.71
N PRO A 233 84.92 -10.52 -24.52
CA PRO A 233 86.29 -10.04 -24.40
C PRO A 233 87.28 -11.09 -24.92
N GLN A 234 88.06 -10.67 -25.92
CA GLN A 234 89.18 -11.41 -26.51
C GLN A 234 90.23 -11.71 -25.44
N LYS A 235 90.48 -13.00 -25.17
CA LYS A 235 91.58 -13.47 -24.32
C LYS A 235 92.73 -13.98 -25.20
N VAL A 236 93.90 -13.46 -24.87
CA VAL A 236 95.22 -13.62 -25.49
C VAL A 236 95.59 -15.09 -25.75
N LEU A 237 96.18 -15.33 -26.92
CA LEU A 237 96.77 -16.60 -27.38
C LEU A 237 98.07 -16.94 -26.61
N PRO A 238 98.38 -18.23 -26.43
CA PRO A 238 99.68 -18.69 -26.95
C PRO A 238 99.60 -20.00 -27.76
N LYS A 239 100.56 -20.06 -28.70
CA LYS A 239 100.87 -21.08 -29.72
C LYS A 239 100.87 -22.53 -29.21
N THR A 240 100.58 -23.50 -30.09
CA THR A 240 101.42 -24.71 -30.34
C THR A 240 100.98 -25.46 -31.62
N ASN A 241 101.89 -25.49 -32.58
CA ASN A 241 102.32 -26.52 -33.55
C ASN A 241 101.36 -27.58 -34.15
N ALA A 242 101.35 -27.56 -35.49
CA ALA A 242 101.63 -28.65 -36.45
C ALA A 242 100.85 -29.98 -36.44
N GLU A 243 100.38 -30.29 -37.66
CA GLU A 243 100.46 -31.57 -38.40
C GLU A 243 99.18 -32.44 -38.55
N ILE A 244 98.85 -32.64 -39.84
CA ILE A 244 97.93 -33.55 -40.56
C ILE A 244 98.43 -35.02 -40.41
N PRO A 245 97.73 -36.18 -40.74
CA PRO A 245 96.54 -36.44 -41.58
C PRO A 245 95.49 -37.49 -41.11
N SER A 246 94.49 -37.67 -41.99
CA SER A 246 93.82 -38.93 -42.42
C SER A 246 92.67 -39.56 -41.62
N GLU A 247 91.48 -39.54 -42.28
CA GLU A 247 90.43 -40.57 -42.45
C GLU A 247 90.77 -42.06 -42.15
N PRO A 248 89.81 -43.02 -42.18
CA PRO A 248 88.33 -42.93 -42.23
C PRO A 248 87.58 -44.01 -41.38
N THR A 249 86.25 -44.02 -41.53
CA THR A 249 85.32 -45.18 -41.48
C THR A 249 84.91 -45.82 -40.13
N LEU A 250 83.58 -45.95 -39.95
CA LEU A 250 82.80 -47.21 -40.08
C LEU A 250 81.79 -47.45 -38.93
N TYR A 251 80.50 -47.39 -39.30
CA TYR A 251 79.33 -48.20 -38.90
C TYR A 251 79.01 -48.57 -37.42
N SER A 252 77.78 -48.20 -37.04
CA SER A 252 76.65 -49.07 -36.66
C SER A 252 76.83 -50.17 -35.59
N THR A 253 75.96 -50.16 -34.57
CA THR A 253 74.83 -51.13 -34.39
C THR A 253 74.51 -51.37 -32.91
N ILE A 254 73.31 -50.95 -32.51
CA ILE A 254 72.27 -51.63 -31.71
C ILE A 254 72.69 -52.86 -30.87
N LYS A 255 72.26 -52.90 -29.61
CA LYS A 255 71.69 -54.11 -28.99
C LYS A 255 70.61 -53.78 -27.96
N PRO A 256 69.44 -54.45 -28.01
CA PRO A 256 68.40 -54.40 -26.98
C PRO A 256 68.59 -55.52 -25.96
N GLY A 257 67.95 -55.42 -24.79
CA GLY A 257 67.94 -56.52 -23.82
C GLY A 257 67.12 -56.19 -22.58
N ALA A 258 65.98 -56.88 -22.46
CA ALA A 258 65.06 -56.89 -21.34
C ALA A 258 65.65 -57.52 -20.06
N CYS A 259 64.99 -57.22 -18.94
CA CYS A 259 64.65 -58.16 -17.87
C CYS A 259 63.23 -57.81 -17.41
#